data_AF-A0A367J2N7-F1
#
_entry.id   AF-A0A367J2N7-F1
#
_cell.length_a   1.000
_cell.length_b   1.000
_cell.length_c   1.000
_cell.angle_alpha   90.00
_cell.angle_beta   90.00
_cell.angle_gamma   90.00
#
_symmetry.space_group_name_H-M   'P 1'
#
loop_
_entity.id
_entity.type
_entity.pdbx_description
1 polymer ?
#
loop_
_entity_poly.entity_id
_entity_poly.type
_entity_poly.pdbx_seq_one_letter_code
_entity_poly.pdbx_strand_id
1 'polypeptide(L)'
;MYSISVKVKPKVLIHMRLLYKNEQYKETDHKTRYYHITYHTQFSLVIMFENNDDVGSYPLETLQAISSFFCQQKATLFDYPYSEDNTIKFLYKIAKEVTVEEIQYENNFRHTLDIVLTSNEKCFNRSKKSLEGAPDIKKAERLIEKGHTYNASIKRQLSNVSTESESDLEFPEKLPVGTKRPPTASQIADEIAFVKRFKTNAGRMNWAQCLAEAHKNNLLLRYSTVSSLRANFSTHVKNM
;
A
#
# COMPACT_ATOMS: atom_id res chain seq x y z
N MET A 1 -24.97 -12.86 -19.65
CA MET A 1 -23.98 -12.36 -18.66
C MET A 1 -22.78 -11.86 -19.46
N TYR A 2 -22.49 -10.56 -19.43
CA TYR A 2 -21.37 -9.98 -20.18
C TYR A 2 -20.29 -9.53 -19.19
N SER A 3 -19.05 -9.95 -19.44
CA SER A 3 -17.87 -9.55 -18.66
C SER A 3 -16.93 -8.82 -19.60
N ILE A 4 -16.54 -7.60 -19.26
CA ILE A 4 -15.55 -6.83 -20.01
C ILE A 4 -14.31 -6.73 -19.12
N SER A 5 -13.20 -7.24 -19.62
CA SER A 5 -11.89 -7.15 -18.97
C SER A 5 -11.05 -6.12 -19.70
N VAL A 6 -10.74 -5.01 -19.04
CA VAL A 6 -9.91 -3.95 -19.63
C VAL A 6 -8.53 -3.99 -18.98
N LYS A 7 -7.48 -4.19 -19.79
CA LYS A 7 -6.09 -4.03 -19.38
C LYS A 7 -5.74 -2.55 -19.50
N VAL A 8 -5.51 -1.87 -18.37
CA VAL A 8 -4.94 -0.53 -18.34
C VAL A 8 -3.46 -0.66 -17.97
N LYS A 9 -2.56 -0.08 -18.77
CA LYS A 9 -1.12 -0.02 -18.43
C LYS A 9 -0.85 1.24 -17.58
N PRO A 10 -0.04 1.14 -16.50
CA PRO A 10 0.65 -0.05 -16.03
C PRO A 10 -0.28 -0.92 -15.14
N LYS A 11 -0.52 -2.16 -15.58
CA LYS A 11 -1.14 -3.31 -14.87
C LYS A 11 -2.29 -3.05 -13.87
N VAL A 12 -3.27 -2.23 -14.21
CA VAL A 12 -4.58 -2.26 -13.52
C VAL A 12 -5.55 -3.09 -14.36
N LEU A 13 -5.90 -4.29 -13.86
CA LEU A 13 -6.94 -5.14 -14.45
C LEU A 13 -8.27 -4.80 -13.78
N ILE A 14 -9.15 -4.10 -14.49
CA ILE A 14 -10.46 -3.71 -13.97
C ILE A 14 -11.49 -4.71 -14.49
N HIS A 15 -12.04 -5.52 -13.58
CA HIS A 15 -13.18 -6.38 -13.88
C HIS A 15 -14.47 -5.63 -13.57
N MET A 16 -15.14 -5.16 -14.62
CA MET A 16 -16.53 -4.72 -14.53
C MET A 16 -17.43 -5.93 -14.68
N ARG A 17 -18.17 -6.25 -13.61
CA ARG A 17 -19.21 -7.28 -13.64
C ARG A 17 -20.57 -6.59 -13.60
N LEU A 18 -21.25 -6.54 -14.75
CA LEU A 18 -22.64 -6.14 -14.80
C LEU A 18 -23.49 -7.26 -14.17
N LEU A 19 -23.87 -7.07 -12.91
CA LEU A 19 -24.84 -7.94 -12.23
C LEU A 19 -26.24 -7.44 -12.57
N TYR A 20 -26.92 -8.10 -13.50
CA TYR A 20 -28.37 -8.00 -13.62
C TYR A 20 -28.98 -8.87 -12.51
N LYS A 21 -29.25 -8.28 -11.35
CA LYS A 21 -30.09 -8.95 -10.35
C LYS A 21 -31.54 -8.75 -10.75
N ASN A 22 -32.14 -9.81 -11.29
CA ASN A 22 -33.59 -9.95 -11.38
C ASN A 22 -34.10 -10.41 -10.01
N GLU A 23 -33.96 -9.57 -8.98
CA GLU A 23 -34.67 -9.75 -7.72
C GLU A 23 -35.88 -8.82 -7.78
N GLN A 24 -37.08 -9.39 -7.66
CA GLN A 24 -38.31 -8.61 -7.54
C GLN A 24 -38.25 -7.78 -6.25
N TYR A 25 -37.69 -6.58 -6.35
CA TYR A 25 -37.81 -5.56 -5.34
C TYR A 25 -39.14 -4.85 -5.58
N LYS A 26 -40.00 -4.86 -4.55
CA LYS A 26 -41.19 -4.04 -4.52
C LYS A 26 -40.78 -2.58 -4.72
N GLU A 27 -41.47 -1.98 -5.67
CA GLU A 27 -41.45 -0.60 -6.12
C GLU A 27 -41.49 0.38 -4.93
N THR A 28 -40.32 0.94 -4.58
CA THR A 28 -40.22 2.24 -3.93
C THR A 28 -38.99 2.96 -4.47
N ASP A 29 -39.28 3.98 -5.27
CA ASP A 29 -38.41 5.07 -5.75
C ASP A 29 -37.44 4.79 -6.92
N HIS A 30 -37.60 5.56 -8.00
CA HIS A 30 -37.09 5.28 -9.35
C HIS A 30 -35.73 5.90 -9.70
N LYS A 31 -34.90 6.33 -8.74
CA LYS A 31 -33.73 7.18 -9.08
C LYS A 31 -32.33 6.64 -8.79
N THR A 32 -32.14 5.40 -8.33
CA THR A 32 -30.79 4.91 -7.98
C THR A 32 -30.43 3.61 -8.71
N ARG A 33 -29.35 3.64 -9.52
CA ARG A 33 -28.73 2.44 -10.12
C ARG A 33 -27.42 2.11 -9.39
N TYR A 34 -27.23 0.84 -9.08
CA TYR A 34 -26.03 0.35 -8.38
C TYR A 34 -25.11 -0.41 -9.34
N TYR A 35 -23.80 -0.13 -9.28
CA TYR A 35 -22.78 -0.85 -10.04
C TYR A 35 -21.72 -1.43 -9.11
N HIS A 36 -21.41 -2.72 -9.27
CA HIS A 36 -20.37 -3.43 -8.52
C HIS A 36 -19.13 -3.64 -9.39
N ILE A 37 -17.99 -3.11 -8.94
CA ILE A 37 -16.67 -3.34 -9.52
C ILE A 37 -15.88 -4.21 -8.53
N THR A 38 -15.39 -5.36 -9.00
CA THR A 38 -14.62 -6.29 -8.15
C THR A 38 -13.17 -6.32 -8.62
N TYR A 39 -12.23 -6.04 -7.72
CA TYR A 39 -10.80 -6.19 -7.99
C TYR A 39 -10.34 -7.60 -7.63
N HIS A 40 -9.36 -8.13 -8.36
CA HIS A 40 -8.82 -9.48 -8.14
C HIS A 40 -7.97 -9.59 -6.84
N THR A 41 -7.85 -8.49 -6.09
CA THR A 41 -7.23 -8.39 -4.78
C THR A 41 -8.19 -7.65 -3.83
N GLN A 42 -9.02 -8.40 -3.09
CA GLN A 42 -9.82 -8.04 -1.90
C GLN A 42 -10.61 -6.70 -1.81
N PHE A 43 -10.61 -5.83 -2.82
CA PHE A 43 -11.37 -4.58 -2.81
C PHE A 43 -12.63 -4.72 -3.67
N SER A 44 -13.78 -4.38 -3.11
CA SER A 44 -15.05 -4.23 -3.82
C SER A 44 -15.38 -2.74 -3.83
N LEU A 45 -15.45 -2.14 -5.02
CA LEU A 45 -15.84 -0.74 -5.19
C LEU A 45 -17.29 -0.71 -5.66
N VAL A 46 -18.16 -0.16 -4.82
CA VAL A 46 -19.56 0.13 -5.17
C VAL A 46 -19.62 1.60 -5.53
N ILE A 47 -20.00 1.93 -6.76
CA ILE A 47 -20.17 3.31 -7.17
C ILE A 47 -21.68 3.59 -7.27
N MET A 48 -22.15 4.56 -6.48
CA MET A 48 -23.51 5.08 -6.55
C MET A 48 -23.50 6.42 -7.29
N PHE A 49 -24.47 6.62 -8.17
CA PHE A 49 -24.62 7.88 -8.90
C PHE A 49 -26.04 8.43 -8.69
N GLU A 50 -26.12 9.72 -8.36
CA GLU A 50 -27.35 10.50 -8.32
C GLU A 50 -27.36 11.42 -9.55
N ASN A 51 -28.42 11.33 -10.36
CA ASN A 51 -28.56 12.17 -11.54
C ASN A 51 -29.09 13.55 -11.13
N ASN A 52 -28.31 14.60 -11.42
CA ASN A 52 -28.77 15.98 -11.34
C ASN A 52 -29.10 16.48 -12.75
N ASP A 53 -30.37 16.74 -13.00
CA ASP A 53 -30.90 17.26 -14.25
C ASP A 53 -30.78 18.79 -14.26
N ASP A 54 -29.65 19.35 -14.72
CA ASP A 54 -29.54 20.79 -15.02
C ASP A 54 -28.81 21.04 -16.36
N VAL A 55 -29.27 22.06 -17.09
CA VAL A 55 -29.27 22.14 -18.55
C VAL A 55 -28.14 23.01 -19.12
N GLY A 56 -27.39 22.46 -20.09
CA GLY A 56 -26.58 23.23 -21.06
C GLY A 56 -25.23 22.60 -21.38
N SER A 57 -25.14 21.84 -22.48
CA SER A 57 -24.12 20.82 -22.81
C SER A 57 -24.44 19.50 -22.10
N TYR A 58 -25.19 18.61 -22.77
CA TYR A 58 -25.63 17.36 -22.18
C TYR A 58 -24.40 16.59 -21.66
N PRO A 59 -24.25 16.43 -20.33
CA PRO A 59 -23.20 15.58 -19.77
C PRO A 59 -23.38 14.18 -20.36
N LEU A 60 -22.27 13.44 -20.54
CA LEU A 60 -22.39 12.08 -21.03
C LEU A 60 -23.27 11.30 -20.06
N GLU A 61 -24.10 10.39 -20.59
CA GLU A 61 -24.70 9.38 -19.74
C GLU A 61 -23.56 8.72 -18.95
N THR A 62 -23.70 8.64 -17.63
CA THR A 62 -22.62 8.18 -16.73
C THR A 62 -21.98 6.87 -17.21
N LEU A 63 -22.80 5.95 -17.71
CA LEU A 63 -22.32 4.68 -18.26
C LEU A 63 -21.48 4.86 -19.53
N GLN A 64 -21.89 5.79 -20.41
CA GLN A 64 -21.13 6.16 -21.61
C GLN A 64 -19.81 6.84 -21.24
N ALA A 65 -19.80 7.73 -20.25
CA ALA A 65 -18.57 8.37 -19.75
C ALA A 65 -17.58 7.33 -19.20
N ILE A 66 -18.07 6.42 -18.35
CA ILE A 66 -17.29 5.30 -17.80
C ILE A 66 -16.72 4.44 -18.93
N SER A 67 -17.57 4.00 -19.87
CA SER A 67 -17.14 3.18 -21.01
C SER A 67 -16.09 3.89 -21.83
N SER A 68 -16.32 5.17 -22.15
CA SER A 68 -15.39 5.99 -22.91
C SER A 68 -14.05 6.12 -22.20
N PHE A 69 -14.03 6.33 -20.88
CA PHE A 69 -12.80 6.46 -20.10
C PHE A 69 -11.94 5.20 -20.24
N PHE A 70 -12.54 4.03 -20.06
CA PHE A 70 -11.83 2.74 -20.12
C PHE A 70 -11.47 2.30 -21.54
N CYS A 71 -12.23 2.71 -22.56
CA CYS A 71 -11.91 2.42 -23.95
C CYS A 71 -10.79 3.30 -24.49
N GLN A 72 -10.79 4.60 -24.17
CA GLN A 72 -9.83 5.55 -24.74
C GLN A 72 -8.46 5.53 -24.02
N GLN A 73 -8.43 5.25 -22.71
CA GLN A 73 -7.21 5.12 -21.89
C GLN A 73 -6.17 6.24 -22.10
N LYS A 74 -6.62 7.49 -22.26
CA LYS A 74 -5.70 8.63 -22.44
C LYS A 74 -4.93 8.88 -21.14
N ALA A 75 -3.64 9.19 -21.26
CA ALA A 75 -2.80 9.46 -20.09
C ALA A 75 -3.16 10.79 -19.39
N THR A 76 -3.69 11.75 -20.15
CA THR A 76 -3.99 13.11 -19.69
C THR A 76 -5.47 13.42 -19.93
N LEU A 77 -6.04 14.25 -19.05
CA LEU A 77 -7.38 14.78 -19.23
C LEU A 77 -7.43 15.83 -20.36
N PHE A 78 -6.31 16.50 -20.64
CA PHE A 78 -6.22 17.60 -21.62
C PHE A 78 -6.63 17.17 -23.04
N ASP A 79 -6.20 15.98 -23.47
CA ASP A 79 -6.50 15.45 -24.80
C ASP A 79 -7.79 14.61 -24.84
N TYR A 80 -8.59 14.67 -23.78
CA TYR A 80 -9.80 13.85 -23.65
C TYR A 80 -11.00 14.57 -24.29
N PRO A 81 -11.75 13.94 -25.23
CA PRO A 81 -12.86 14.59 -25.93
C PRO A 81 -13.98 15.14 -25.02
N TYR A 82 -14.10 14.56 -23.84
CA TYR A 82 -15.08 14.94 -22.81
C TYR A 82 -14.39 15.40 -21.53
N SER A 83 -13.29 16.15 -21.67
CA SER A 83 -12.48 16.63 -20.55
C SER A 83 -13.27 17.46 -19.55
N GLU A 84 -14.36 18.11 -20.00
CA GLU A 84 -15.23 18.93 -19.16
C GLU A 84 -16.28 18.14 -18.36
N ASP A 85 -16.53 16.87 -18.72
CA ASP A 85 -17.53 16.03 -18.08
C ASP A 85 -17.15 15.70 -16.62
N ASN A 86 -18.10 15.87 -15.70
CA ASN A 86 -17.87 15.67 -14.27
C ASN A 86 -17.52 14.21 -13.90
N THR A 87 -18.13 13.24 -14.59
CA THR A 87 -17.83 11.81 -14.38
C THR A 87 -16.41 11.50 -14.84
N ILE A 88 -16.02 12.00 -16.02
CA ILE A 88 -14.64 11.84 -16.54
C ILE A 88 -13.62 12.49 -15.59
N LYS A 89 -13.85 13.73 -15.14
CA LYS A 89 -12.99 14.42 -14.17
C LYS A 89 -12.85 13.61 -12.87
N PHE A 90 -13.95 13.06 -12.36
CA PHE A 90 -13.95 12.22 -11.16
C PHE A 90 -13.16 10.92 -11.35
N LEU A 91 -13.33 10.24 -12.49
CA LEU A 91 -12.57 9.02 -12.80
C LEU A 91 -11.08 9.30 -12.94
N TYR A 92 -10.68 10.41 -13.59
CA TYR A 92 -9.28 10.84 -13.65
C TYR A 92 -8.72 11.16 -12.27
N LYS A 93 -9.51 11.80 -11.39
CA LYS A 93 -9.10 12.07 -10.02
C LYS A 93 -8.81 10.77 -9.26
N ILE A 94 -9.72 9.79 -9.32
CA ILE A 94 -9.50 8.46 -8.72
C ILE A 94 -8.26 7.79 -9.31
N ALA A 95 -8.16 7.74 -10.64
CA ALA A 95 -7.02 7.10 -11.31
C ALA A 95 -5.70 7.75 -10.92
N LYS A 96 -5.67 9.09 -10.81
CA LYS A 96 -4.51 9.85 -10.37
C LYS A 96 -4.16 9.54 -8.92
N GLU A 97 -5.13 9.55 -8.00
CA GLU A 97 -4.90 9.22 -6.59
C GLU A 97 -4.32 7.81 -6.43
N VAL A 98 -4.92 6.82 -7.09
CA VAL A 98 -4.41 5.44 -7.11
C VAL A 98 -3.00 5.35 -7.69
N THR A 99 -2.73 6.04 -8.80
CA THR A 99 -1.40 6.03 -9.43
C THR A 99 -0.34 6.71 -8.55
N VAL A 100 -0.70 7.81 -7.88
CA VAL A 100 0.21 8.50 -6.93
C VAL A 100 0.55 7.58 -5.77
N GLU A 101 -0.43 6.89 -5.20
CA GLU A 101 -0.22 5.91 -4.14
C GLU A 101 0.71 4.76 -4.59
N GLU A 102 0.50 4.22 -5.80
CA GLU A 102 1.33 3.16 -6.36
C GLU A 102 2.78 3.62 -6.60
N ILE A 103 2.97 4.82 -7.17
CA ILE A 103 4.30 5.41 -7.37
C ILE A 103 4.99 5.65 -6.02
N GLN A 104 4.27 6.18 -5.03
CA GLN A 104 4.82 6.41 -3.71
C GLN A 104 5.20 5.10 -3.03
N TYR A 105 4.36 4.07 -3.14
CA TYR A 105 4.67 2.73 -2.67
C TYR A 105 5.94 2.18 -3.31
N GLU A 106 6.04 2.24 -4.63
CA GLU A 106 7.20 1.73 -5.36
C GLU A 106 8.47 2.47 -4.97
N ASN A 107 8.41 3.79 -4.82
CA ASN A 107 9.53 4.60 -4.36
C ASN A 107 9.96 4.24 -2.93
N ASN A 108 9.00 4.08 -2.01
CA ASN A 108 9.29 3.68 -0.64
C ASN A 108 9.90 2.27 -0.57
N PHE A 109 9.39 1.35 -1.38
CA PHE A 109 9.91 -0.01 -1.49
C PHE A 109 11.35 -0.02 -2.01
N ARG A 110 11.62 0.68 -3.13
CA ARG A 110 12.97 0.82 -3.69
C ARG A 110 13.94 1.43 -2.69
N HIS A 111 13.52 2.50 -2.01
CA HIS A 111 14.33 3.16 -0.98
C HIS A 111 14.65 2.22 0.19
N THR A 112 13.66 1.46 0.66
CA THR A 112 13.85 0.49 1.74
C THR A 112 14.82 -0.61 1.33
N LEU A 113 14.68 -1.14 0.12
CA LEU A 113 15.62 -2.14 -0.40
C LEU A 113 17.04 -1.57 -0.52
N ASP A 114 17.21 -0.34 -1.00
CA ASP A 114 18.53 0.29 -1.08
C ASP A 114 19.20 0.41 0.30
N ILE A 115 18.45 0.80 1.34
CA ILE A 115 18.93 0.84 2.72
C ILE A 115 19.39 -0.55 3.18
N VAL A 116 18.58 -1.59 2.94
CA VAL A 116 18.90 -2.97 3.34
C VAL A 116 20.16 -3.46 2.62
N LEU A 117 20.25 -3.26 1.31
CA LEU A 117 21.38 -3.69 0.49
C LEU A 117 22.67 -2.96 0.90
N THR A 118 22.59 -1.65 1.17
CA THR A 118 23.71 -0.85 1.67
C THR A 118 24.14 -1.27 3.08
N SER A 119 23.19 -1.60 3.95
CA SER A 119 23.48 -2.12 5.30
C SER A 119 24.18 -3.49 5.25
N ASN A 120 23.68 -4.39 4.40
CA ASN A 120 24.28 -5.70 4.16
C ASN A 120 25.71 -5.56 3.63
N GLU A 121 25.96 -4.67 2.67
CA GLU A 121 27.29 -4.40 2.12
C GLU A 121 28.27 -3.92 3.21
N LYS A 122 27.82 -3.02 4.10
CA LYS A 122 28.60 -2.60 5.28
C LYS A 122 28.85 -3.74 6.26
N CYS A 123 27.90 -4.68 6.40
CA CYS A 123 28.05 -5.86 7.24
C CYS A 123 29.13 -6.80 6.67
N PHE A 124 29.01 -7.15 5.39
CA PHE A 124 29.96 -8.01 4.69
C PHE A 124 31.38 -7.42 4.69
N ASN A 125 31.53 -6.13 4.44
CA ASN A 125 32.83 -5.45 4.49
C ASN A 125 33.46 -5.50 5.89
N ARG A 126 32.66 -5.36 6.95
CA ARG A 126 33.14 -5.50 8.33
C ARG A 126 33.55 -6.94 8.63
N SER A 127 32.70 -7.92 8.26
CA SER A 127 33.00 -9.34 8.43
C SER A 127 34.28 -9.74 7.70
N LYS A 128 34.48 -9.27 6.46
CA LYS A 128 35.70 -9.53 5.69
C LYS A 128 36.94 -9.03 6.41
N LYS A 129 36.92 -7.77 6.88
CA LYS A 129 38.03 -7.19 7.67
C LYS A 129 38.30 -7.96 8.97
N SER A 130 37.25 -8.39 9.67
CA SER A 130 37.41 -9.18 10.91
C SER A 130 37.97 -10.57 10.69
N LEU A 131 37.93 -11.10 9.46
CA LEU A 131 38.49 -12.40 9.11
C LEU A 131 39.94 -12.31 8.62
N GLU A 132 40.46 -11.11 8.33
CA GLU A 132 41.85 -10.94 7.89
C GLU A 132 42.83 -11.49 8.92
N GLY A 133 43.68 -12.44 8.50
CA GLY A 133 44.70 -13.07 9.34
C GLY A 133 44.23 -14.28 10.17
N ALA A 134 42.95 -14.65 10.12
CA ALA A 134 42.48 -15.87 10.77
C ALA A 134 42.76 -17.13 9.92
N PRO A 135 43.14 -18.27 10.54
CA PRO A 135 43.31 -19.54 9.83
C PRO A 135 41.96 -20.12 9.36
N ASP A 136 41.97 -20.87 8.26
CA ASP A 136 40.82 -21.64 7.72
C ASP A 136 39.54 -20.86 7.38
N ILE A 137 39.66 -19.59 6.99
CA ILE A 137 38.51 -18.71 6.67
C ILE A 137 37.88 -18.91 5.28
N LYS A 138 38.42 -19.79 4.42
CA LYS A 138 38.00 -19.90 2.99
C LYS A 138 36.50 -20.10 2.80
N LYS A 139 35.84 -20.83 3.71
CA LYS A 139 34.39 -21.04 3.67
C LYS A 139 33.62 -19.76 3.96
N ALA A 140 34.06 -18.99 4.96
CA ALA A 140 33.43 -17.73 5.33
C ALA A 140 33.60 -16.67 4.22
N GLU A 141 34.79 -16.56 3.63
CA GLU A 141 35.05 -15.66 2.50
C GLU A 141 34.13 -15.97 1.30
N ARG A 142 33.98 -17.25 0.95
CA ARG A 142 33.06 -17.67 -0.13
C ARG A 142 31.61 -17.27 0.15
N LEU A 143 31.15 -17.36 1.40
CA LEU A 143 29.80 -16.96 1.77
C LEU A 143 29.61 -15.44 1.70
N ILE A 144 30.60 -14.68 2.15
CA ILE A 144 30.62 -13.21 2.04
C ILE A 144 30.56 -12.78 0.57
N GLU A 145 31.37 -13.40 -0.29
CA GLU A 145 31.40 -13.09 -1.73
C GLU A 145 30.06 -13.41 -2.42
N LYS A 146 29.44 -14.54 -2.07
CA LYS A 146 28.07 -14.87 -2.51
C LYS A 146 27.07 -13.80 -2.06
N GLY A 147 27.19 -13.30 -0.84
CA GLY A 147 26.36 -12.21 -0.32
C GLY A 147 26.52 -10.90 -1.11
N HIS A 148 27.76 -10.52 -1.44
CA HIS A 148 28.03 -9.37 -2.31
C HIS A 148 27.44 -9.54 -3.70
N THR A 149 27.67 -10.71 -4.31
CA THR A 149 27.15 -11.04 -5.65
C THR A 149 25.62 -10.96 -5.69
N TYR A 150 24.95 -11.51 -4.67
CA TYR A 150 23.50 -11.43 -4.53
C TYR A 150 23.02 -9.98 -4.41
N ASN A 151 23.61 -9.20 -3.50
CA ASN A 151 23.24 -7.78 -3.35
C ASN A 151 23.42 -6.98 -4.65
N ALA A 152 24.51 -7.21 -5.37
CA ALA A 152 24.79 -6.56 -6.64
C ALA A 152 23.75 -6.94 -7.71
N SER A 153 23.34 -8.21 -7.75
CA SER A 153 22.26 -8.68 -8.63
C SER A 153 20.94 -7.95 -8.34
N ILE A 154 20.53 -7.87 -7.08
CA ILE A 154 19.30 -7.17 -6.69
C ILE A 154 19.38 -5.67 -7.02
N LYS A 155 20.52 -5.00 -6.76
CA LYS A 155 20.73 -3.60 -7.15
C LYS A 155 20.59 -3.41 -8.66
N ARG A 156 21.14 -4.31 -9.47
CA ARG A 156 21.01 -4.26 -10.93
C ARG A 156 19.56 -4.43 -11.38
N GLN A 157 18.81 -5.35 -10.78
CA GLN A 157 17.38 -5.53 -11.07
C GLN A 157 16.55 -4.29 -10.69
N LEU A 158 16.86 -3.65 -9.55
CA LEU A 158 16.22 -2.42 -9.11
C LEU A 158 16.47 -1.25 -10.07
N SER A 159 17.66 -1.16 -10.65
CA SER A 159 18.02 -0.13 -11.64
C SER A 159 17.46 -0.41 -13.03
N ASN A 160 17.34 -1.69 -13.41
CA ASN A 160 16.87 -2.13 -14.72
C ASN A 160 15.35 -2.32 -14.74
N VAL A 161 14.60 -1.23 -14.58
CA VAL A 161 13.12 -1.25 -14.63
C VAL A 161 12.57 -1.43 -16.06
N SER A 162 13.43 -1.44 -17.09
CA SER A 162 13.00 -1.46 -18.50
C SER A 162 13.49 -2.63 -19.35
N THR A 163 14.11 -3.67 -18.78
CA THR A 163 14.56 -4.82 -19.60
C THR A 163 14.11 -6.14 -19.01
N GLU A 164 13.20 -6.78 -19.76
CA GLU A 164 12.83 -8.18 -19.69
C GLU A 164 14.08 -9.04 -19.55
N SER A 165 14.40 -9.45 -18.32
CA SER A 165 15.43 -10.44 -18.10
C SER A 165 14.88 -11.42 -17.07
N GLU A 166 14.52 -12.59 -17.58
CA GLU A 166 14.12 -13.78 -16.86
C GLU A 166 15.28 -14.22 -15.96
N SER A 167 15.34 -13.66 -14.76
CA SER A 167 16.15 -14.20 -13.68
C SER A 167 15.27 -15.13 -12.86
N ASP A 168 15.67 -16.40 -12.73
CA ASP A 168 15.04 -17.47 -11.91
C ASP A 168 15.01 -17.21 -10.39
N LEU A 169 15.10 -15.94 -9.98
CA LEU A 169 14.96 -15.57 -8.57
C LEU A 169 13.48 -15.27 -8.33
N GLU A 170 12.81 -16.21 -7.67
CA GLU A 170 11.47 -15.98 -7.13
C GLU A 170 11.49 -14.72 -6.25
N PHE A 171 10.77 -13.69 -6.69
CA PHE A 171 10.50 -12.56 -5.83
C PHE A 171 9.64 -13.04 -4.66
N PRO A 172 9.97 -12.67 -3.40
CA PRO A 172 9.09 -12.95 -2.29
C PRO A 172 7.71 -12.35 -2.60
N GLU A 173 6.66 -13.08 -2.24
CA GLU A 173 5.28 -12.64 -2.41
C GLU A 173 5.14 -11.21 -1.87
N LYS A 174 4.51 -10.32 -2.66
CA LYS A 174 4.25 -8.93 -2.27
C LYS A 174 3.31 -8.96 -1.08
N LEU A 175 3.87 -9.05 0.12
CA LEU A 175 3.09 -8.90 1.34
C LEU A 175 2.48 -7.50 1.32
N PRO A 176 1.17 -7.36 1.57
CA PRO A 176 0.59 -6.04 1.74
C PRO A 176 1.41 -5.35 2.84
N VAL A 177 2.09 -4.26 2.47
CA VAL A 177 2.64 -3.34 3.46
C VAL A 177 1.42 -2.86 4.19
N GLY A 178 1.20 -3.40 5.39
CA GLY A 178 0.04 -3.06 6.18
C GLY A 178 -0.05 -1.56 6.20
N THR A 179 -1.08 -1.02 5.57
CA THR A 179 -1.44 0.40 5.59
C THR A 179 -1.87 0.71 7.00
N LYS A 180 -0.93 0.64 7.95
CA LYS A 180 -1.08 1.22 9.26
C LYS A 180 -1.04 2.71 8.99
N ARG A 181 -2.23 3.27 8.75
CA ARG A 181 -2.47 4.70 8.70
C ARG A 181 -1.65 5.31 9.84
N PRO A 182 -0.84 6.36 9.57
CA PRO A 182 -0.09 7.02 10.62
C PRO A 182 -1.08 7.36 11.75
N PRO A 183 -0.76 7.01 13.00
CA PRO A 183 -1.67 7.27 14.09
C PRO A 183 -1.91 8.78 14.17
N THR A 184 -3.17 9.16 14.34
CA THR A 184 -3.53 10.56 14.53
C THR A 184 -2.92 11.07 15.85
N ALA A 185 -2.70 12.39 15.96
CA ALA A 185 -2.17 12.99 17.19
C ALA A 185 -3.03 12.63 18.43
N SER A 186 -4.36 12.54 18.26
CA SER A 186 -5.28 12.08 19.30
C SER A 186 -4.99 10.65 19.73
N GLN A 187 -4.83 9.72 18.78
CA GLN A 187 -4.52 8.32 19.09
C GLN A 187 -3.19 8.19 19.83
N ILE A 188 -2.17 8.97 19.45
CA ILE A 188 -0.88 8.98 20.16
C ILE A 188 -1.06 9.50 21.59
N ALA A 189 -1.84 10.56 21.79
CA ALA A 189 -2.11 11.13 23.10
C ALA A 189 -2.84 10.13 24.02
N ASP A 190 -3.86 9.43 23.49
CA ASP A 190 -4.62 8.42 24.23
C ASP A 190 -3.75 7.23 24.66
N GLU A 191 -2.90 6.77 23.76
CA GLU A 191 -1.94 5.70 24.03
C GLU A 191 -0.90 6.11 25.09
N ILE A 192 -0.35 7.32 25.02
CA ILE A 192 0.56 7.85 26.04
C ILE A 192 -0.15 7.98 27.39
N ALA A 193 -1.39 8.47 27.41
CA ALA A 193 -2.21 8.60 28.60
C ALA A 193 -2.52 7.23 29.24
N PHE A 194 -2.76 6.20 28.42
CA PHE A 194 -2.91 4.83 28.89
C PHE A 194 -1.63 4.32 29.59
N VAL A 195 -0.48 4.41 28.92
CA VAL A 195 0.80 3.93 29.50
C VAL A 195 1.16 4.68 30.78
N LYS A 196 0.91 5.99 30.85
CA LYS A 196 1.09 6.79 32.07
C LYS A 196 0.19 6.32 33.21
N ARG A 197 -1.12 6.10 32.96
CA ARG A 197 -2.06 5.59 33.95
C ARG A 197 -1.67 4.20 34.46
N PHE A 198 -1.30 3.31 33.55
CA PHE A 198 -0.82 1.97 33.91
C PHE A 198 0.41 2.02 34.82
N LYS A 199 1.38 2.91 34.50
CA LYS A 199 2.59 3.12 35.32
C LYS A 199 2.25 3.53 36.75
N THR A 200 1.34 4.48 36.91
CA THR A 200 0.95 5.01 38.23
C THR A 200 0.30 3.93 39.10
N ASN A 201 -0.51 3.05 38.50
CA ASN A 201 -1.23 2.00 39.24
C ASN A 201 -0.35 0.81 39.64
N ALA A 202 0.65 0.45 38.81
CA ALA A 202 1.48 -0.73 39.05
C ALA A 202 2.78 -0.45 39.84
N GLY A 203 3.14 0.83 40.05
CA GLY A 203 4.39 1.25 40.67
C GLY A 203 5.62 0.97 39.79
N ARG A 204 6.01 -0.30 39.65
CA ARG A 204 7.06 -0.74 38.72
C ARG A 204 6.43 -1.18 37.40
N MET A 205 6.83 -0.54 36.29
CA MET A 205 6.28 -0.83 34.96
C MET A 205 6.58 -2.27 34.51
N ASN A 206 5.54 -3.10 34.42
CA ASN A 206 5.58 -4.38 33.73
C ASN A 206 5.10 -4.20 32.29
N TRP A 207 6.05 -4.04 31.36
CA TRP A 207 5.75 -3.76 29.96
C TRP A 207 4.99 -4.88 29.25
N ALA A 208 5.19 -6.15 29.64
CA ALA A 208 4.47 -7.27 29.06
C ALA A 208 2.98 -7.23 29.43
N GLN A 209 2.67 -6.97 30.71
CA GLN A 209 1.30 -6.80 31.17
C GLN A 209 0.64 -5.54 30.58
N CYS A 210 1.37 -4.42 30.53
CA CYS A 210 0.89 -3.18 29.93
C CYS A 210 0.47 -3.39 28.46
N LEU A 211 1.29 -4.09 27.67
CA LEU A 211 0.98 -4.38 26.27
C LEU A 211 -0.23 -5.32 26.13
N ALA A 212 -0.28 -6.39 26.93
CA ALA A 212 -1.39 -7.35 26.91
C ALA A 212 -2.72 -6.68 27.30
N GLU A 213 -2.73 -5.83 28.32
CA GLU A 213 -3.93 -5.11 28.75
C GLU A 213 -4.34 -4.03 27.75
N ALA A 214 -3.38 -3.33 27.12
CA ALA A 214 -3.70 -2.40 26.06
C ALA A 214 -4.36 -3.10 24.86
N HIS A 215 -3.82 -4.23 24.42
CA HIS A 215 -4.40 -5.02 23.34
C HIS A 215 -5.80 -5.50 23.68
N LYS A 216 -6.04 -5.93 24.93
CA LYS A 216 -7.38 -6.28 25.42
C LYS A 216 -8.37 -5.10 25.32
N ASN A 217 -7.90 -3.87 25.41
CA ASN A 217 -8.68 -2.64 25.29
C ASN A 217 -8.65 -2.03 23.88
N ASN A 218 -8.17 -2.75 22.86
CA ASN A 218 -7.99 -2.26 21.48
C ASN A 218 -7.08 -1.01 21.37
N LEU A 219 -6.18 -0.82 22.34
CA LEU A 219 -5.15 0.23 22.35
C LEU A 219 -3.78 -0.39 22.01
N LEU A 220 -2.83 0.43 21.56
CA LEU A 220 -1.45 0.00 21.25
C LEU A 220 -1.34 -1.15 20.22
N LEU A 221 -2.35 -1.34 19.36
CA LEU A 221 -2.38 -2.40 18.33
C LEU A 221 -1.20 -2.32 17.34
N ARG A 222 -0.57 -1.14 17.23
CA ARG A 222 0.60 -0.95 16.37
C ARG A 222 1.86 -1.63 16.90
N TYR A 223 1.95 -1.89 18.21
CA TYR A 223 3.11 -2.52 18.84
C TYR A 223 2.87 -4.02 18.95
N SER A 224 3.68 -4.81 18.25
CA SER A 224 3.66 -6.28 18.35
C SER A 224 4.58 -6.81 19.44
N THR A 225 5.53 -5.99 19.92
CA THR A 225 6.54 -6.42 20.90
C THR A 225 6.70 -5.40 22.02
N VAL A 226 7.02 -5.92 23.21
CA VAL A 226 7.36 -5.12 24.39
C VAL A 226 8.49 -4.13 24.12
N SER A 227 9.51 -4.56 23.37
CA SER A 227 10.66 -3.72 23.01
C SER A 227 10.26 -2.50 22.18
N SER A 228 9.36 -2.69 21.21
CA SER A 228 8.88 -1.59 20.35
C SER A 228 8.08 -0.55 21.14
N LEU A 229 7.20 -1.00 22.04
CA LEU A 229 6.43 -0.12 22.93
C LEU A 229 7.38 0.69 23.84
N ARG A 230 8.32 0.01 24.49
CA ARG A 230 9.26 0.66 25.41
C ARG A 230 10.14 1.69 24.72
N ALA A 231 10.68 1.37 23.54
CA ALA A 231 11.53 2.27 22.78
C ALA A 231 10.77 3.56 22.41
N ASN A 232 9.55 3.41 21.88
CA ASN A 232 8.74 4.55 21.47
C ASN A 232 8.23 5.39 22.65
N PHE A 233 7.83 4.77 23.76
CA PHE A 233 7.45 5.54 24.96
C PHE A 233 8.64 6.32 25.52
N SER A 234 9.84 5.74 25.51
CA SER A 234 11.05 6.41 26.02
C SER A 234 11.43 7.64 25.21
N THR A 235 11.14 7.68 23.91
CA THR A 235 11.37 8.89 23.09
C THR A 235 10.38 10.00 23.42
N HIS A 236 9.11 9.67 23.71
CA HIS A 236 8.10 10.67 24.05
C HIS A 236 8.27 11.26 25.45
N VAL A 237 8.77 10.48 26.42
CA VAL A 237 9.04 10.99 27.78
C VAL A 237 10.24 11.92 27.83
N LYS A 238 11.24 11.74 26.97
CA LYS A 238 12.43 12.63 26.93
C LYS A 238 12.15 14.00 26.29
N ASN A 239 11.09 14.10 25.50
CA ASN A 239 10.74 15.29 24.74
C ASN A 239 9.60 16.10 25.39
N MET A 240 9.18 15.72 26.61
CA MET A 240 8.26 16.47 27.47
C MET A 240 9.03 17.01 28.66
#